data_AF-A0A429R6W8-F1
#
_entry.id   AF-A0A429R6W8-F1
#
_cell.length_a   1.000
_cell.length_b   1.000
_cell.length_c   1.000
_cell.angle_alpha   90.00
_cell.angle_beta   90.00
_cell.angle_gamma   90.00
#
_symmetry.space_group_name_H-M   'P 1'
#
loop_
_entity.id
_entity.type
_entity.pdbx_description
1 polymer ?
#
loop_
_entity_poly.entity_id
_entity_poly.type
_entity_poly.pdbx_seq_one_letter_code
_entity_poly.pdbx_strand_id
1 'polypeptide(L)'
;MTTAVNYDTVTQAAADTRLTSTTLTQKLDDLMAEVNRVASNWEGEAKVAYRETQDRLTRDMAGMNQDLARIAQLLDESVAGYQDTDKGNAARFRM
;
A
#
# COMPACT_ATOMS: atom_id res chain seq x y z
N MET A 1 -22.37 -19.71 9.26
CA MET A 1 -21.60 -19.71 8.00
C MET A 1 -21.16 -18.28 7.67
N THR A 2 -20.24 -17.69 8.44
CA THR A 2 -19.90 -16.26 8.27
C THR A 2 -18.41 -15.95 8.49
N THR A 3 -17.65 -16.80 9.19
CA THR A 3 -16.21 -16.61 9.42
C THR A 3 -15.36 -16.89 8.19
N ALA A 4 -15.64 -17.96 7.44
CA ALA A 4 -14.87 -18.30 6.22
C ALA A 4 -14.94 -17.20 5.13
N VAL A 5 -16.15 -16.72 4.83
CA VAL A 5 -16.37 -15.63 3.87
C VAL A 5 -15.66 -14.34 4.32
N ASN A 6 -15.55 -14.11 5.63
CA ASN A 6 -14.84 -12.97 6.19
C ASN A 6 -13.32 -13.09 5.96
N TYR A 7 -12.71 -14.26 6.16
CA TYR A 7 -11.27 -14.47 5.92
C TYR A 7 -10.86 -14.22 4.48
N ASP A 8 -11.62 -14.76 3.53
CA ASP A 8 -11.36 -14.56 2.11
C ASP A 8 -11.46 -13.07 1.75
N THR A 9 -12.44 -12.36 2.33
CA THR A 9 -12.62 -10.92 2.10
C THR A 9 -11.47 -10.10 2.65
N VAL A 10 -10.98 -10.39 3.87
CA VAL A 10 -9.85 -9.66 4.47
C VAL A 10 -8.54 -9.96 3.73
N THR A 11 -8.32 -11.21 3.34
CA THR A 11 -7.15 -11.61 2.54
C THR A 11 -7.15 -10.91 1.19
N GLN A 12 -8.32 -10.84 0.54
CA GLN A 12 -8.49 -10.10 -0.71
C GLN A 12 -8.21 -8.61 -0.51
N ALA A 13 -8.71 -7.99 0.57
CA ALA A 13 -8.44 -6.58 0.87
C ALA A 13 -6.93 -6.31 1.08
N ALA A 14 -6.19 -7.22 1.70
CA ALA A 14 -4.74 -7.11 1.85
C ALA A 14 -4.02 -7.17 0.49
N ALA A 15 -4.45 -8.09 -0.40
CA ALA A 15 -3.94 -8.19 -1.76
C ALA A 15 -4.25 -6.92 -2.58
N ASP A 16 -5.48 -6.41 -2.50
CA ASP A 16 -5.92 -5.20 -3.19
C ASP A 16 -5.15 -3.96 -2.72
N THR A 17 -4.83 -3.88 -1.43
CA THR A 17 -4.01 -2.81 -0.83
C THR A 17 -2.60 -2.82 -1.43
N ARG A 18 -1.98 -4.00 -1.54
CA ARG A 18 -0.66 -4.17 -2.17
C ARG A 18 -0.70 -3.80 -3.65
N LEU A 19 -1.71 -4.25 -4.38
CA LEU A 19 -1.89 -3.92 -5.79
C LEU A 19 -2.06 -2.42 -6.00
N THR A 20 -2.83 -1.77 -5.13
CA THR A 20 -3.05 -0.32 -5.14
C THR A 20 -1.72 0.42 -4.93
N SER A 21 -0.91 0.00 -3.96
CA SER A 21 0.42 0.59 -3.70
C SER A 21 1.34 0.48 -4.92
N THR A 22 1.43 -0.70 -5.54
CA THR A 22 2.23 -0.89 -6.77
C THR A 22 1.71 0.00 -7.91
N THR A 23 0.39 0.06 -8.09
CA THR A 23 -0.23 0.86 -9.16
C THR A 23 0.01 2.36 -8.95
N LEU A 24 -0.10 2.85 -7.71
CA LEU A 24 0.17 4.25 -7.38
C LEU A 24 1.63 4.61 -7.64
N THR A 25 2.54 3.72 -7.25
CA THR A 25 3.98 3.90 -7.50
C THR A 25 4.26 4.04 -8.98
N GLN A 26 3.76 3.10 -9.79
CA GLN A 26 3.94 3.11 -11.25
C GLN A 26 3.41 4.40 -11.88
N LYS A 27 2.19 4.80 -11.53
CA LYS A 27 1.55 6.02 -12.07
C LYS A 27 2.33 7.27 -11.75
N LEU A 28 2.91 7.35 -10.55
CA LEU A 28 3.67 8.52 -10.16
C LEU A 28 5.06 8.53 -10.80
N ASP A 29 5.71 7.38 -10.94
CA ASP A 29 6.95 7.28 -11.69
C ASP A 29 6.75 7.73 -13.15
N ASP A 30 5.64 7.32 -13.78
CA ASP A 30 5.27 7.74 -15.13
C ASP A 30 5.05 9.25 -15.21
N LEU A 31 4.32 9.82 -14.23
CA LEU A 31 4.05 11.26 -14.11
C LEU A 31 5.34 12.05 -13.91
N MET A 32 6.25 11.59 -13.05
CA MET A 32 7.56 12.20 -12.84
C MET A 32 8.43 12.12 -14.10
N ALA A 33 8.40 11.01 -14.83
CA ALA A 33 9.14 10.86 -16.09
C ALA A 33 8.62 11.83 -17.16
N GLU A 34 7.29 12.02 -17.26
CA GLU A 34 6.70 12.99 -18.16
C GLU A 34 7.06 14.43 -17.80
N VAL A 35 6.97 14.80 -16.52
CA VAL A 35 7.34 16.14 -16.08
C VAL A 35 8.84 16.39 -16.28
N ASN A 36 9.71 15.40 -16.02
CA ASN A 36 11.15 15.52 -16.28
C ASN A 36 11.45 15.83 -17.75
N ARG A 37 10.71 15.23 -18.69
CA ARG A 37 10.86 15.52 -20.12
C ARG A 37 10.54 16.98 -20.43
N VAL A 38 9.48 17.52 -19.84
CA VAL A 38 9.07 18.93 -20.02
C VAL A 38 10.05 19.88 -19.31
N ALA A 39 10.46 19.53 -18.09
CA ALA A 39 11.35 20.33 -17.26
C ALA A 39 12.79 20.40 -17.77
N SER A 40 13.17 19.53 -18.72
CA SER A 40 14.48 19.59 -19.39
C SER A 40 14.74 20.94 -20.06
N ASN A 41 13.69 21.65 -20.48
CA ASN A 41 13.75 22.97 -21.09
C ASN A 41 13.56 24.12 -20.10
N TRP A 42 13.41 23.84 -18.80
CA TRP A 42 13.26 24.88 -17.78
C TRP A 42 14.63 25.40 -17.35
N GLU A 43 14.80 26.71 -17.34
CA GLU A 43 16.01 27.39 -16.87
C GLU A 43 15.74 28.19 -15.58
N GLY A 44 16.80 28.43 -14.81
CA GLY A 44 16.75 29.27 -13.60
C GLY A 44 15.89 28.69 -12.46
N GLU A 45 15.05 29.54 -11.87
CA GLU A 45 14.26 29.26 -10.67
C GLU A 45 13.23 28.13 -10.86
N ALA A 46 12.67 27.99 -12.07
CA ALA A 46 11.72 26.93 -12.38
C ALA A 46 12.32 25.53 -12.22
N LYS A 47 13.60 25.37 -12.57
CA LYS A 47 14.33 24.09 -12.41
C LYS A 47 14.60 23.77 -10.94
N VAL A 48 14.85 24.78 -10.12
CA VAL A 48 15.08 24.62 -8.67
C VAL A 48 13.77 24.23 -7.98
N ALA A 49 12.70 24.98 -8.20
CA ALA A 49 11.38 24.69 -7.65
C ALA A 49 10.85 23.30 -8.06
N TYR A 50 11.15 22.88 -9.29
CA TYR A 50 10.83 21.53 -9.76
C TYR A 50 11.57 20.46 -8.96
N ARG A 51 12.89 20.59 -8.77
CA ARG A 51 13.68 19.63 -7.98
C ARG A 51 13.18 19.51 -6.55
N GLU A 52 12.86 20.63 -5.91
CA GLU A 52 12.29 20.63 -4.56
C GLU A 52 10.94 19.89 -4.50
N THR A 53 10.10 20.12 -5.50
CA THR A 53 8.80 19.44 -5.64
C THR A 53 9.01 17.94 -5.88
N GLN A 54 9.96 17.57 -6.74
CA GLN A 54 10.33 16.20 -7.04
C GLN A 54 10.77 15.46 -5.77
N ASP A 55 11.68 16.05 -5.00
CA ASP A 55 12.18 15.49 -3.76
C ASP A 55 11.08 15.32 -2.71
N ARG A 56 10.16 16.29 -2.60
CA ARG A 56 9.00 16.19 -1.70
C ARG A 56 8.09 15.04 -2.13
N LEU A 57 7.74 14.99 -3.42
CA LEU A 57 6.85 13.97 -3.97
C LEU A 57 7.39 12.56 -3.77
N THR A 58 8.70 12.36 -3.99
CA THR A 58 9.37 11.07 -3.73
C THR A 58 9.31 10.68 -2.25
N ARG A 59 9.51 11.62 -1.33
CA ARG A 59 9.37 11.35 0.11
C ARG A 59 7.95 10.98 0.51
N ASP A 60 6.97 11.75 0.03
CA ASP A 60 5.56 11.54 0.34
C ASP A 60 5.09 10.17 -0.19
N MET A 61 5.57 9.76 -1.36
CA MET A 61 5.32 8.43 -1.92
C MET A 61 5.93 7.29 -1.12
N ALA A 62 7.17 7.44 -0.66
CA ALA A 62 7.81 6.45 0.18
C ALA A 62 7.00 6.24 1.48
N GLY A 63 6.51 7.34 2.07
CA GLY A 63 5.61 7.30 3.23
C GLY A 63 4.29 6.59 2.92
N MET A 64 3.61 6.98 1.84
CA MET A 64 2.35 6.36 1.42
C MET A 64 2.49 4.85 1.18
N ASN A 65 3.57 4.41 0.53
CA ASN A 65 3.84 2.99 0.31
C ASN A 65 4.11 2.25 1.62
N GLN A 66 4.81 2.87 2.56
CA GLN A 66 5.02 2.32 3.89
C GLN A 66 3.70 2.15 4.65
N ASP A 67 2.81 3.15 4.59
CA ASP A 67 1.50 3.10 5.24
C ASP A 67 0.60 2.03 4.61
N LEU A 68 0.57 1.92 3.28
CA LEU A 68 -0.20 0.87 2.59
C LEU A 68 0.36 -0.53 2.89
N ALA A 69 1.67 -0.68 2.96
CA ALA A 69 2.30 -1.95 3.38
C ALA A 69 1.93 -2.31 4.83
N ARG A 70 1.92 -1.31 5.73
CA ARG A 70 1.48 -1.46 7.12
C ARG A 70 0.01 -1.92 7.19
N ILE A 71 -0.88 -1.31 6.42
CA ILE A 71 -2.30 -1.69 6.35
C ILE A 71 -2.45 -3.13 5.87
N ALA A 72 -1.76 -3.51 4.79
CA ALA A 72 -1.82 -4.88 4.28
C ALA A 72 -1.32 -5.91 5.31
N GLN A 73 -0.25 -5.59 6.05
CA GLN A 73 0.25 -6.43 7.14
C GLN A 73 -0.79 -6.58 8.27
N LEU A 74 -1.41 -5.48 8.71
CA LEU A 74 -2.44 -5.53 9.76
C LEU A 74 -3.67 -6.35 9.34
N LEU A 75 -4.04 -6.30 8.06
CA LEU A 75 -5.11 -7.14 7.51
C LEU A 75 -4.72 -8.62 7.58
N ASP A 76 -3.51 -9.00 7.16
CA ASP A 76 -3.04 -10.39 7.26
C ASP A 76 -2.96 -10.90 8.72
N GLU A 77 -2.43 -10.07 9.63
CA GLU A 77 -2.34 -10.39 11.06
C GLU A 77 -3.72 -10.61 11.68
N SER A 78 -4.72 -9.84 11.24
CA SER A 78 -6.09 -10.03 11.72
C SER A 78 -6.63 -11.41 11.36
N VAL A 79 -6.39 -11.91 10.13
CA VAL A 79 -6.81 -13.25 9.69
C VAL A 79 -6.12 -14.33 10.53
N ALA A 80 -4.81 -14.21 10.75
CA ALA A 80 -4.04 -15.18 11.54
C ALA A 80 -4.56 -15.27 12.99
N GLY A 81 -4.78 -14.13 13.65
CA GLY A 81 -5.30 -14.10 15.02
C GLY A 81 -6.70 -14.73 15.16
N TYR A 82 -7.56 -14.57 14.16
CA TYR A 82 -8.87 -15.22 14.14
C TYR A 82 -8.79 -16.73 13.91
N GLN A 83 -7.90 -17.22 13.03
CA GLN A 83 -7.74 -18.66 12.79
C GLN A 83 -7.28 -19.40 14.05
N ASP A 84 -6.33 -18.83 14.80
CA ASP A 84 -5.82 -19.43 16.03
C ASP A 84 -6.89 -19.43 17.13
N THR A 85 -7.66 -18.35 17.25
CA THR A 85 -8.75 -18.24 18.23
C THR A 85 -9.87 -19.24 17.92
N ASP A 86 -10.29 -19.38 16.66
CA ASP A 86 -11.36 -20.29 16.27
C ASP A 86 -10.95 -21.76 16.42
N LYS A 87 -9.73 -22.13 16.01
CA LYS A 87 -9.18 -23.49 16.23
C LYS A 87 -9.08 -23.82 17.72
N GLY A 88 -8.59 -22.88 18.55
CA GLY A 88 -8.46 -23.06 19.98
C GLY A 88 -9.81 -23.27 20.68
N ASN A 89 -10.84 -22.52 20.27
CA ASN A 89 -12.19 -22.69 20.79
C ASN A 89 -12.85 -23.98 20.28
N ALA A 90 -12.72 -24.31 18.99
CA ALA A 90 -13.24 -25.55 18.42
C ALA A 90 -12.63 -26.81 19.07
N ALA A 91 -11.35 -26.76 19.45
CA ALA A 91 -10.70 -27.84 20.20
C ALA A 91 -11.30 -28.02 21.61
N ARG A 92 -11.69 -26.92 22.27
CA ARG A 92 -12.33 -26.93 23.59
C ARG A 92 -13.79 -27.40 23.55
N PHE A 93 -14.53 -27.09 22.48
CA PHE A 93 -15.92 -27.56 22.32
C PHE A 93 -16.03 -29.03 21.90
N ARG A 94 -14.93 -29.69 21.49
CA ARG A 94 -14.89 -31.12 21.18
C ARG A 94 -14.44 -31.99 22.37
N MET A 95 -14.22 -31.41 23.53
CA MET A 95 -13.84 -32.08 24.78
C MET A 95 -15.01 -32.00 25.77
#